data_AF-A0A925RPY8-F1
#
_entry.id   AF-A0A925RPY8-F1
#
_cell.length_a   1.000
_cell.length_b   1.000
_cell.length_c   1.000
_cell.angle_alpha   90.00
_cell.angle_beta   90.00
_cell.angle_gamma   90.00
#
_symmetry.space_group_name_H-M   'P 1'
#
loop_
_entity.id
_entity.type
_entity.pdbx_description
1 polymer ?
#
loop_
_entity_poly.entity_id
_entity_poly.type
_entity_poly.pdbx_seq_one_letter_code
_entity_poly.pdbx_strand_id
1 'polypeptide(L)'
;MFQYPKVYDVIVIGAGHAGIEAALAAARLGASVAVLTQNLDTIGQMSCNPAIGGLAKGHIVREIDALGGAMGLNTDATAIQW
;
A
#
# COMPACT_ATOMS: atom_id res chain seq x y z
N MET A 1 -2.77 7.60 -32.36
CA MET A 1 -2.49 6.94 -31.07
C MET A 1 -2.92 7.89 -29.98
N PHE A 2 -3.73 7.44 -29.01
CA PHE A 2 -4.14 8.30 -27.90
C PHE A 2 -2.97 8.43 -26.90
N GLN A 3 -2.71 9.65 -26.45
CA GLN A 3 -1.74 9.94 -25.40
C GLN A 3 -2.48 10.60 -24.24
N TYR A 4 -2.32 10.04 -23.04
CA TYR A 4 -2.90 10.63 -21.84
C TYR A 4 -2.20 11.96 -21.53
N PRO A 5 -2.94 13.05 -21.24
CA PRO A 5 -2.38 14.40 -21.22
C PRO A 5 -1.48 14.71 -20.01
N LYS A 6 -1.50 13.87 -18.97
CA LYS A 6 -0.71 14.06 -17.75
C LYS A 6 0.42 13.05 -17.68
N VAL A 7 1.62 13.55 -17.45
CA VAL A 7 2.81 12.74 -17.13
C VAL A 7 2.84 12.52 -15.62
N TYR A 8 3.17 11.30 -15.20
CA TYR A 8 3.39 10.94 -13.81
C TYR A 8 4.85 10.53 -13.63
N ASP A 9 5.42 10.86 -12.49
CA ASP A 9 6.77 10.44 -12.12
C ASP A 9 6.81 8.93 -11.82
N VAL A 10 5.75 8.41 -11.20
CA VAL A 10 5.61 6.98 -10.86
C VAL A 10 4.22 6.49 -11.22
N ILE A 11 4.15 5.33 -11.87
CA ILE A 11 2.90 4.59 -12.10
C ILE A 11 2.99 3.27 -11.37
N VAL A 12 2.06 3.03 -10.45
CA VAL A 12 1.93 1.78 -9.70
C VAL A 12 0.78 0.96 -10.29
N ILE A 13 1.09 -0.27 -10.71
CA ILE A 13 0.10 -1.19 -11.26
C ILE A 13 -0.33 -2.18 -10.17
N GLY A 14 -1.59 -2.06 -9.75
CA GLY A 14 -2.20 -2.83 -8.68
C GLY A 14 -2.28 -2.07 -7.36
N ALA A 15 -3.43 -2.15 -6.69
CA ALA A 15 -3.70 -1.50 -5.41
C ALA A 15 -3.83 -2.51 -4.25
N GLY A 16 -3.05 -3.60 -4.30
CA GLY A 16 -2.87 -4.52 -3.18
C GLY A 16 -1.86 -3.98 -2.15
N HIS A 17 -1.53 -4.79 -1.14
CA HIS A 17 -0.65 -4.41 -0.03
C HIS A 17 0.67 -3.76 -0.49
N ALA A 18 1.37 -4.38 -1.45
CA ALA A 18 2.62 -3.83 -1.98
C ALA A 18 2.42 -2.55 -2.79
N GLY A 19 1.34 -2.46 -3.57
CA GLY A 19 1.03 -1.29 -4.39
C GLY A 19 0.69 -0.07 -3.55
N ILE A 20 -0.03 -0.26 -2.44
CA ILE A 20 -0.34 0.79 -1.47
C ILE A 20 0.94 1.36 -0.87
N GLU A 21 1.84 0.51 -0.36
CA GLU A 21 3.10 0.98 0.24
C GLU A 21 3.98 1.68 -0.81
N ALA A 22 4.09 1.14 -2.02
CA ALA A 22 4.86 1.76 -3.10
C ALA A 22 4.31 3.13 -3.51
N ALA A 23 2.98 3.23 -3.66
CA ALA A 23 2.32 4.48 -4.04
C ALA A 23 2.44 5.55 -2.95
N LEU A 24 2.23 5.17 -1.68
CA LEU A 24 2.36 6.07 -0.54
C LEU A 24 3.81 6.54 -0.37
N ALA A 25 4.78 5.64 -0.48
CA ALA A 25 6.19 6.01 -0.39
C ALA A 25 6.58 7.03 -1.47
N ALA A 26 6.25 6.76 -2.74
CA ALA A 26 6.54 7.68 -3.84
C ALA A 26 5.83 9.03 -3.67
N ALA A 27 4.54 9.03 -3.32
CA ALA A 27 3.77 10.26 -3.14
C ALA A 27 4.28 11.10 -1.97
N ARG A 28 4.67 10.48 -0.84
CA ARG A 28 5.23 11.17 0.34
C ARG A 28 6.60 11.78 0.06
N LEU A 29 7.35 11.24 -0.90
CA LEU A 29 8.60 11.82 -1.40
C LEU A 29 8.38 12.96 -2.42
N GLY A 30 7.13 13.32 -2.71
CA GLY A 30 6.78 14.44 -3.59
C GLY A 30 6.59 14.05 -5.07
N ALA A 31 6.63 12.77 -5.40
CA ALA A 31 6.37 12.31 -6.77
C ALA A 31 4.89 12.45 -7.14
N SER A 32 4.60 12.79 -8.39
CA SER A 32 3.27 12.63 -8.96
C SER A 32 3.01 11.15 -9.27
N VAL A 33 2.07 10.53 -8.55
CA VAL A 33 1.81 9.08 -8.64
C VAL A 33 0.44 8.80 -9.26
N ALA A 34 0.40 7.86 -10.20
CA ALA A 34 -0.83 7.21 -10.64
C ALA A 34 -0.89 5.77 -10.14
N VAL A 35 -2.01 5.39 -9.50
CA VAL A 35 -2.28 3.99 -9.16
C VAL A 35 -3.34 3.47 -10.12
N LEU A 36 -3.03 2.40 -10.84
CA LEU A 36 -3.96 1.73 -11.72
C LEU A 36 -4.39 0.42 -11.07
N THR A 37 -5.68 0.23 -10.86
CA THR A 37 -6.25 -1.02 -10.34
C THR A 37 -7.51 -1.38 -11.12
N GLN A 38 -7.80 -2.68 -11.20
CA GLN A 38 -8.95 -3.18 -11.95
C GLN A 38 -10.28 -2.90 -11.24
N ASN A 39 -10.26 -2.84 -9.92
CA ASN A 39 -11.42 -2.54 -9.09
C ASN A 39 -10.99 -1.62 -7.93
N LEU A 40 -11.71 -0.52 -7.75
CA LEU A 40 -11.47 0.45 -6.68
C LEU A 40 -12.03 -0.04 -5.33
N ASP A 41 -13.03 -0.91 -5.33
CA ASP A 41 -13.64 -1.46 -4.12
C ASP A 41 -12.75 -2.50 -3.41
N THR A 42 -11.70 -2.99 -4.08
CA THR A 42 -10.81 -4.02 -3.56
C THR A 42 -9.41 -3.49 -3.17
N ILE A 43 -9.27 -2.17 -3.07
CA ILE A 43 -8.02 -1.54 -2.60
C ILE A 43 -7.72 -2.03 -1.18
N GLY A 44 -6.54 -2.62 -0.98
CA GLY A 44 -6.11 -3.11 0.33
C GLY A 44 -6.86 -4.35 0.83
N GLN A 45 -7.60 -5.04 -0.04
CA GLN A 45 -8.32 -6.26 0.34
C GLN A 45 -7.36 -7.34 0.86
N MET A 46 -7.69 -7.92 2.01
CA MET A 46 -6.99 -9.09 2.55
C MET A 46 -7.64 -10.37 2.00
N SER A 47 -6.97 -11.01 1.03
CA SER A 47 -7.53 -12.14 0.26
C SER A 47 -7.36 -13.51 0.91
N CYS A 48 -6.56 -13.61 1.97
CA CYS A 48 -6.25 -14.86 2.64
C CYS A 48 -6.83 -14.88 4.06
N ASN A 49 -6.00 -14.72 5.08
CA ASN A 49 -6.42 -14.67 6.47
C ASN A 49 -6.61 -13.23 6.98
N PRO A 50 -7.55 -12.99 7.92
CA PRO A 50 -7.81 -11.66 8.46
C PRO A 50 -6.78 -11.24 9.53
N ALA A 51 -5.48 -11.39 9.27
CA ALA A 51 -4.43 -11.14 10.26
C ALA A 51 -3.16 -10.55 9.64
N ILE A 52 -2.55 -9.60 10.37
CA ILE A 52 -1.26 -8.97 10.05
C ILE A 52 -0.27 -9.30 11.17
N GLY A 53 0.97 -9.64 10.81
CA GLY A 53 2.03 -10.00 11.77
C GLY A 53 2.22 -11.51 11.95
N GLY A 54 2.72 -11.89 13.13
CA GLY A 54 3.26 -13.23 13.44
C GLY A 54 4.79 -13.23 13.54
N LEU A 55 5.40 -14.39 13.84
CA LEU A 55 6.84 -14.53 14.16
C LEU A 55 7.77 -13.75 13.24
N ALA A 56 7.69 -13.98 11.92
CA ALA A 56 8.53 -13.27 10.94
C ALA A 56 7.86 -12.00 10.41
N LYS A 57 6.58 -12.08 10.06
CA LYS A 57 5.84 -10.99 9.42
C LYS A 57 5.72 -9.76 10.33
N GLY A 58 5.66 -9.93 11.65
CA GLY A 58 5.60 -8.82 12.60
C GLY A 58 6.85 -7.93 12.56
N HIS A 59 8.03 -8.52 12.34
CA HIS A 59 9.26 -7.76 12.14
C HIS A 59 9.15 -6.89 10.88
N ILE A 60 8.71 -7.47 9.76
CA ILE A 60 8.52 -6.73 8.50
C ILE A 60 7.51 -5.59 8.67
N VAL A 61 6.40 -5.81 9.37
CA VAL A 61 5.40 -4.76 9.63
C VAL A 61 6.01 -3.60 10.42
N ARG A 62 6.83 -3.90 11.44
CA ARG A 62 7.54 -2.87 12.23
C ARG A 62 8.62 -2.16 11.43
N GLU A 63 9.32 -2.85 10.53
CA GLU A 63 10.28 -2.23 9.61
C GLU A 63 9.58 -1.30 8.61
N ILE A 64 8.43 -1.72 8.05
CA ILE A 64 7.60 -0.87 7.18
C ILE A 64 7.14 0.38 7.94
N ASP A 65 6.67 0.23 9.17
CA ASP A 65 6.26 1.35 10.02
C ASP A 65 7.41 2.32 10.31
N ALA A 66 8.60 1.80 10.66
CA ALA A 66 9.80 2.61 10.89
C ALA A 66 10.26 3.38 9.63
N LEU A 67 10.01 2.85 8.44
CA LEU A 67 10.26 3.51 7.16
C LEU A 67 9.14 4.51 6.77
N GLY A 68 8.12 4.66 7.60
CA GLY A 68 6.98 5.54 7.35
C GLY A 68 5.98 4.96 6.37
N GLY A 69 5.83 3.63 6.31
CA GLY A 69 4.76 2.94 5.58
C GLY A 69 3.41 3.07 6.28
N ALA A 70 2.39 2.36 5.78
CA ALA A 70 1.02 2.44 6.30
C ALA A 70 0.51 1.15 6.96
N MET A 71 1.15 0.01 6.71
CA MET A 71 0.68 -1.30 7.18
C MET A 71 0.53 -1.36 8.70
N GLY A 72 1.51 -0.84 9.46
CA GLY A 72 1.45 -0.77 10.92
C GLY A 72 0.27 0.07 11.39
N LEU A 73 0.18 1.33 10.95
CA LEU A 73 -0.91 2.26 11.28
C LEU A 73 -2.30 1.69 10.95
N ASN A 74 -2.46 1.08 9.79
CA ASN A 74 -3.74 0.52 9.35
C ASN A 74 -4.13 -0.71 10.17
N THR A 75 -3.17 -1.57 10.49
CA THR A 75 -3.39 -2.70 11.39
C THR A 75 -3.83 -2.17 12.75
N ASP A 76 -3.14 -1.16 13.27
CA ASP A 76 -3.43 -0.63 14.60
C ASP A 76 -4.83 -0.01 14.70
N ALA A 77 -5.29 0.63 13.64
CA ALA A 77 -6.61 1.23 13.57
C ALA A 77 -7.76 0.22 13.40
N THR A 78 -7.47 -1.00 12.95
CA THR A 78 -8.51 -1.97 12.50
C THR A 78 -8.45 -3.33 13.19
N ALA A 79 -7.39 -3.59 13.96
CA ALA A 79 -7.22 -4.84 14.69
C ALA A 79 -8.29 -5.02 15.79
N ILE A 80 -8.75 -6.25 15.92
CA ILE A 80 -9.66 -6.67 16.99
C ILE A 80 -8.95 -7.52 18.07
N GLN A 81 -7.68 -7.87 17.83
CA GLN A 81 -6.83 -8.66 18.73
C GLN A 81 -5.36 -8.35 18.44
N TRP A 82 -4.51 -8.46 19.48
CA TRP A 82 -3.08 -8.16 19.48
C TRP A 82 -2.25 -9.31 20.05
#